data_AF-A0A832TLE9-F1
#
_entry.id   AF-A0A832TLE9-F1
#
_cell.length_a   1.000
_cell.length_b   1.000
_cell.length_c   1.000
_cell.angle_alpha   90.00
_cell.angle_beta   90.00
_cell.angle_gamma   90.00
#
_symmetry.space_group_name_H-M   'P 1'
#
loop_
_entity.id
_entity.type
_entity.pdbx_description
1 polymer ?
#
loop_
_entity_poly.entity_id
_entity_poly.type
_entity_poly.pdbx_seq_one_letter_code
_entity_poly.pdbx_strand_id
1 'polypeptide(L)'
;FWGKPDGTGFSDTATDADGDGIVDAAYSFKNSIYADPLPLISINGKYTDETTPILPVANFETSTTDGPAPLSVSFSDLSENAEGWEWDFNSDGQIDSTDQNPVYEYTGPGTYTVTLTVRNANGANSKTATITVTETREDSSADTGTVDNEIANDGSDDGEEDHGGSSHGSSGGGAGGSPEPAK
;
A
#
# COMPACT_ATOMS: atom_id res chain seq x y z
N PHE A 1 29.17 -51.13 -15.00
CA PHE A 1 27.82 -50.53 -15.05
C PHE A 1 27.64 -49.76 -13.75
N TRP A 2 27.86 -48.44 -13.78
CA TRP A 2 27.67 -47.56 -12.63
C TRP A 2 26.17 -47.28 -12.44
N GLY A 3 25.75 -47.15 -11.18
CA GLY A 3 24.36 -46.84 -10.83
C GLY A 3 23.86 -45.61 -11.57
N LYS A 4 22.62 -45.66 -12.04
CA LYS A 4 22.00 -44.53 -12.72
C LYS A 4 21.54 -43.48 -11.71
N PRO A 5 21.36 -42.22 -12.14
CA PRO A 5 20.82 -41.15 -11.30
C PRO A 5 19.35 -41.34 -10.90
N ASP A 6 18.68 -42.38 -11.42
CA ASP A 6 17.25 -42.66 -11.18
C ASP A 6 16.98 -43.43 -9.87
N GLY A 7 18.01 -43.69 -9.06
CA GLY A 7 17.87 -44.35 -7.76
C GLY A 7 17.66 -45.86 -7.84
N THR A 8 17.72 -46.48 -9.02
CA THR A 8 17.67 -47.95 -9.13
C THR A 8 19.08 -48.52 -9.26
N GLY A 9 19.67 -48.83 -8.10
CA GLY A 9 20.98 -49.46 -7.97
C GLY A 9 21.12 -50.08 -6.58
N PHE A 10 21.75 -51.26 -6.53
CA PHE A 10 21.77 -52.16 -5.36
C PHE A 10 22.14 -51.51 -4.02
N SER A 11 21.25 -51.63 -3.04
CA SER A 11 21.62 -51.95 -1.65
C SER A 11 20.40 -52.52 -0.93
N ASP A 12 20.27 -53.85 -0.85
CA ASP A 12 19.15 -54.45 -0.12
C ASP A 12 19.57 -55.73 0.62
N THR A 13 20.83 -55.84 1.05
CA THR A 13 21.25 -57.07 1.76
C THR A 13 22.35 -56.91 2.81
N ALA A 14 22.75 -55.69 3.17
CA ALA A 14 23.70 -55.49 4.28
C ALA A 14 23.06 -54.68 5.40
N THR A 15 23.25 -55.14 6.63
CA THR A 15 22.70 -54.54 7.85
C THR A 15 23.41 -53.22 8.13
N ASP A 16 22.64 -52.14 8.12
CA ASP A 16 22.97 -50.85 8.71
C ASP A 16 22.79 -50.99 10.23
N ALA A 17 23.91 -50.92 10.98
CA ALA A 17 23.92 -51.28 12.40
C ALA A 17 23.59 -50.09 13.31
N ASP A 18 23.80 -48.86 12.84
CA ASP A 18 23.53 -47.64 13.62
C ASP A 18 22.37 -46.79 13.08
N GLY A 19 21.81 -47.17 11.93
CA GLY A 19 20.56 -46.66 11.39
C GLY A 19 20.71 -45.32 10.66
N ASP A 20 21.91 -44.99 10.19
CA ASP A 20 22.20 -43.74 9.50
C ASP A 20 21.97 -43.78 7.98
N GLY A 21 21.53 -44.94 7.46
CA GLY A 21 21.25 -45.16 6.04
C GLY A 21 22.47 -45.56 5.22
N ILE A 22 23.58 -45.94 5.86
CA ILE A 22 24.82 -46.39 5.22
C ILE A 22 25.14 -47.82 5.67
N VAL A 23 25.78 -48.61 4.80
CA VAL A 23 26.22 -49.97 5.12
C VAL A 23 27.60 -49.94 5.79
N ASP A 24 27.73 -50.49 7.00
CA ASP A 24 28.97 -50.47 7.79
C ASP A 24 30.01 -51.54 7.41
N ALA A 25 29.66 -52.43 6.48
CA ALA A 25 30.50 -53.55 6.12
C ALA A 25 31.51 -53.18 5.00
N ALA A 26 32.80 -53.13 5.36
CA ALA A 26 33.87 -52.93 4.39
C ALA A 26 33.90 -54.05 3.34
N TYR A 27 33.87 -53.69 2.05
CA TYR A 27 33.98 -54.64 0.95
C TYR A 27 35.46 -54.97 0.70
N SER A 28 35.84 -56.24 0.88
CA SER A 28 37.20 -56.71 0.57
C SER A 28 37.16 -57.94 -0.32
N PHE A 29 37.90 -57.90 -1.42
CA PHE A 29 38.10 -59.06 -2.28
C PHE A 29 39.08 -60.03 -1.60
N LYS A 30 38.78 -61.34 -1.59
CA LYS A 30 39.60 -62.39 -0.93
C LYS A 30 41.09 -62.46 -1.34
N ASN A 31 41.53 -61.69 -2.34
CA ASN A 31 42.90 -61.66 -2.86
C ASN A 31 43.46 -60.25 -3.10
N SER A 32 42.84 -59.18 -2.56
CA SER A 32 43.34 -57.81 -2.69
C SER A 32 43.97 -57.32 -1.38
N ILE A 33 45.19 -56.77 -1.44
CA ILE A 33 45.80 -56.02 -0.33
C ILE A 33 45.31 -54.57 -0.28
N TYR A 34 44.58 -54.13 -1.31
CA TYR A 34 43.90 -52.84 -1.34
C TYR A 34 42.50 -53.04 -0.78
N ALA A 35 42.32 -52.57 0.46
CA ALA A 35 41.03 -52.11 0.93
C ALA A 35 40.85 -50.69 0.38
N ASP A 36 39.74 -50.44 -0.31
CA ASP A 36 39.31 -49.09 -0.62
C ASP A 36 38.42 -48.64 0.54
N PRO A 37 38.93 -47.82 1.48
CA PRO A 37 38.05 -47.16 2.41
C PRO A 37 37.38 -46.08 1.59
N LEU A 38 36.27 -46.41 0.90
CA LEU A 38 35.45 -45.39 0.27
C LEU A 38 35.12 -44.38 1.37
N PRO A 39 35.64 -43.13 1.32
CA PRO A 39 35.07 -42.10 2.15
C PRO A 39 33.74 -41.79 1.50
N LEU A 40 32.68 -42.49 1.89
CA LEU A 40 31.36 -41.89 1.80
C LEU A 40 31.43 -40.77 2.82
N ILE A 41 31.55 -39.54 2.32
CA ILE A 41 31.53 -38.37 3.19
C ILE A 41 30.23 -38.45 3.99
N SER A 42 30.32 -38.73 5.29
CA SER A 42 29.30 -38.28 6.22
C SER A 42 29.53 -36.78 6.30
N ILE A 43 28.69 -36.01 5.62
CA ILE A 43 28.49 -34.65 6.09
C ILE A 43 27.73 -34.78 7.41
N ASN A 44 28.46 -34.92 8.51
CA ASN A 44 27.90 -34.78 9.85
C ASN A 44 27.30 -33.37 9.99
N GLY A 45 26.06 -33.20 9.54
CA GLY A 45 25.14 -32.12 9.85
C GLY A 45 25.67 -30.68 9.84
N LYS A 46 26.66 -30.33 9.01
CA LYS A 46 27.23 -28.97 9.05
C LYS A 46 27.76 -28.40 7.73
N TYR A 47 27.32 -28.87 6.56
CA TYR A 47 27.43 -28.12 5.29
C TYR A 47 26.42 -28.68 4.27
N THR A 48 25.12 -28.56 4.56
CA THR A 48 24.16 -28.22 3.51
C THR A 48 23.62 -26.87 3.91
N ASP A 49 24.02 -25.85 3.16
CA ASP A 49 23.40 -24.53 3.22
C ASP A 49 22.01 -24.66 2.57
N GLU A 50 21.14 -25.45 3.19
CA GLU A 50 19.70 -25.46 2.94
C GLU A 50 19.15 -24.22 3.65
N THR A 51 19.60 -23.04 3.20
CA THR A 51 19.00 -21.78 3.62
C THR A 51 17.63 -21.74 2.97
N THR A 52 16.58 -22.03 3.75
CA THR A 52 15.22 -21.75 3.30
C THR A 52 15.17 -20.27 2.91
N PRO A 53 14.78 -19.92 1.66
CA PRO A 53 14.83 -18.54 1.20
C PRO A 53 13.93 -17.66 2.06
N ILE A 54 14.50 -16.58 2.63
CA ILE A 54 13.75 -15.62 3.44
C ILE A 54 12.90 -14.74 2.52
N LEU A 55 11.59 -14.97 2.51
CA LEU A 55 10.64 -14.17 1.74
C LEU A 55 10.33 -12.85 2.47
N PRO A 56 10.01 -11.78 1.73
CA PRO A 56 9.55 -10.54 2.34
C PRO A 56 8.13 -10.74 2.88
N VAL A 57 7.78 -10.00 3.93
CA VAL A 57 6.43 -9.97 4.50
C VAL A 57 5.94 -8.53 4.43
N ALA A 58 4.94 -8.27 3.59
CA ALA A 58 4.36 -6.95 3.41
C ALA A 58 3.54 -6.55 4.63
N ASN A 59 3.86 -5.42 5.24
CA ASN A 59 3.06 -4.85 6.31
C ASN A 59 3.18 -3.33 6.33
N PHE A 60 2.08 -2.66 6.67
CA PHE A 60 2.05 -1.20 6.80
C PHE A 60 0.86 -0.75 7.65
N GLU A 61 0.97 0.48 8.14
CA GLU A 61 -0.07 1.25 8.81
C GLU A 61 -0.33 2.58 8.09
N THR A 62 -1.51 3.16 8.34
CA THR A 62 -1.96 4.43 7.74
C THR A 62 -2.33 5.41 8.84
N SER A 63 -2.05 6.71 8.67
CA SER A 63 -2.42 7.73 9.67
C SER A 63 -3.93 7.87 9.89
N THR A 64 -4.72 7.66 8.84
CA THR A 64 -6.18 7.62 8.87
C THR A 64 -6.70 6.67 7.80
N THR A 65 -7.88 6.09 8.02
CA THR A 65 -8.60 5.24 7.08
C THR A 65 -9.81 5.93 6.45
N ASP A 66 -10.21 7.09 6.96
CA ASP A 66 -11.34 7.84 6.46
C ASP A 66 -11.22 9.35 6.74
N GLY A 67 -11.98 10.14 5.98
CA GLY A 67 -12.07 11.58 6.15
C GLY A 67 -12.64 12.30 4.92
N PRO A 68 -12.86 13.62 4.99
CA PRO A 68 -13.34 14.40 3.84
C PRO A 68 -12.21 14.72 2.84
N ALA A 69 -12.54 14.90 1.56
CA ALA A 69 -11.58 15.30 0.52
C ALA A 69 -11.24 16.81 0.57
N PRO A 70 -9.97 17.23 0.42
CA PRO A 70 -8.80 16.40 0.19
C PRO A 70 -8.32 15.71 1.48
N LEU A 71 -8.04 14.41 1.38
CA LEU A 71 -7.55 13.59 2.50
C LEU A 71 -6.07 13.24 2.29
N SER A 72 -5.19 13.80 3.12
CA SER A 72 -3.78 13.43 3.14
C SER A 72 -3.55 12.26 4.10
N VAL A 73 -3.03 11.15 3.57
CA VAL A 73 -2.74 9.93 4.33
C VAL A 73 -1.25 9.64 4.26
N SER A 74 -0.62 9.45 5.42
CA SER A 74 0.76 8.99 5.50
C SER A 74 0.78 7.49 5.70
N PHE A 75 1.65 6.81 4.97
CA PHE A 75 1.82 5.36 5.01
C PHE A 75 3.14 5.04 5.70
N SER A 76 3.07 4.21 6.73
CA SER A 76 4.23 3.76 7.51
C SER A 76 4.49 2.29 7.22
N ASP A 77 5.64 1.98 6.65
CA ASP A 77 6.06 0.60 6.38
C ASP A 77 6.43 -0.13 7.67
N LEU A 78 5.92 -1.35 7.79
CA LEU A 78 6.22 -2.32 8.85
C LEU A 78 6.68 -3.66 8.26
N SER A 79 7.09 -3.68 7.00
CA SER A 79 7.43 -4.90 6.28
C SER A 79 8.71 -5.53 6.80
N GLU A 80 8.79 -6.87 6.73
CA GLU A 80 9.98 -7.63 7.11
C GLU A 80 10.70 -8.15 5.86
N ASN A 81 12.04 -8.20 5.91
CA ASN A 81 12.90 -8.72 4.86
C ASN A 81 12.67 -8.10 3.46
N ALA A 82 12.21 -6.84 3.40
CA ALA A 82 11.98 -6.09 2.17
C ALA A 82 13.23 -5.29 1.76
N GLU A 83 13.51 -5.27 0.45
CA GLU A 83 14.58 -4.48 -0.18
C GLU A 83 14.03 -3.40 -1.14
N GLY A 84 12.74 -3.50 -1.50
CA GLY A 84 12.05 -2.51 -2.33
C GLY A 84 10.56 -2.47 -2.05
N TRP A 85 9.95 -1.32 -2.32
CA TRP A 85 8.54 -0.99 -2.09
C TRP A 85 7.89 -0.50 -3.38
N GLU A 86 6.67 -0.95 -3.64
CA GLU A 86 5.83 -0.56 -4.76
C GLU A 86 4.44 -0.28 -4.20
N TRP A 87 4.06 1.00 -4.16
CA TRP A 87 2.77 1.46 -3.70
C TRP A 87 1.85 1.75 -4.89
N ASP A 88 0.65 1.20 -4.81
CA ASP A 88 -0.47 1.49 -5.70
C ASP A 88 -1.64 1.93 -4.81
N PHE A 89 -1.98 3.22 -4.79
CA PHE A 89 -2.95 3.79 -3.85
C PHE A 89 -4.40 3.62 -4.28
N ASN A 90 -4.63 3.31 -5.56
CA ASN A 90 -5.96 3.19 -6.15
C ASN A 90 -6.25 1.79 -6.72
N SER A 91 -5.30 0.87 -6.64
CA SER A 91 -5.32 -0.49 -7.17
C SER A 91 -5.56 -0.55 -8.69
N ASP A 92 -5.09 0.45 -9.44
CA ASP A 92 -5.24 0.51 -10.91
C ASP A 92 -4.14 -0.25 -11.67
N GLY A 93 -3.15 -0.79 -10.95
CA GLY A 93 -2.02 -1.52 -11.50
C GLY A 93 -0.85 -0.63 -11.94
N GLN A 94 -0.92 0.68 -11.72
CA GLN A 94 0.21 1.59 -11.81
C GLN A 94 0.85 1.78 -10.43
N ILE A 95 2.18 1.92 -10.43
CA ILE A 95 2.92 2.22 -9.21
C ILE A 95 2.97 3.74 -9.04
N ASP A 96 2.35 4.23 -7.98
CA ASP A 96 2.31 5.65 -7.62
C ASP A 96 3.57 6.09 -6.86
N SER A 97 4.15 5.20 -6.06
CA SER A 97 5.35 5.50 -5.27
C SER A 97 6.23 4.28 -5.02
N THR A 98 7.54 4.52 -4.90
CA THR A 98 8.54 3.53 -4.48
C THR A 98 9.24 3.90 -3.18
N ASP A 99 8.76 4.95 -2.51
CA ASP A 99 9.31 5.36 -1.21
C ASP A 99 8.88 4.38 -0.13
N GLN A 100 9.72 4.18 0.90
CA GLN A 100 9.37 3.30 2.01
C GLN A 100 8.18 3.84 2.81
N ASN A 101 8.13 5.16 3.07
CA ASN A 101 7.06 5.80 3.85
C ASN A 101 6.47 7.00 3.08
N PRO A 102 5.62 6.77 2.07
CA PRO A 102 5.06 7.84 1.26
C PRO A 102 3.92 8.57 1.96
N VAL A 103 3.61 9.77 1.47
CA VAL A 103 2.39 10.50 1.78
C VAL A 103 1.61 10.67 0.48
N TYR A 104 0.32 10.33 0.49
CA TYR A 104 -0.56 10.43 -0.66
C TYR A 104 -1.80 11.27 -0.34
N GLU A 105 -2.23 12.10 -1.28
CA GLU A 105 -3.39 12.98 -1.14
C GLU A 105 -4.53 12.50 -2.05
N TYR A 106 -5.65 12.12 -1.44
CA TYR A 106 -6.87 11.79 -2.15
C TYR A 106 -7.71 13.05 -2.35
N THR A 107 -7.76 13.54 -3.58
CA THR A 107 -8.42 14.81 -3.93
C THR A 107 -9.93 14.69 -4.13
N GLY A 108 -10.46 13.49 -4.35
CA GLY A 108 -11.87 13.24 -4.59
C GLY A 108 -12.49 12.23 -3.63
N PRO A 109 -13.79 12.36 -3.33
CA PRO A 109 -14.52 11.38 -2.54
C PRO A 109 -14.55 10.02 -3.27
N GLY A 110 -14.47 8.93 -2.52
CA GLY A 110 -14.41 7.58 -3.05
C GLY A 110 -13.86 6.57 -2.06
N THR A 111 -13.97 5.29 -2.41
CA THR A 111 -13.32 4.20 -1.68
C THR A 111 -12.12 3.74 -2.50
N TYR A 112 -10.92 3.90 -1.94
CA TYR A 112 -9.66 3.54 -2.56
C TYR A 112 -9.09 2.30 -1.90
N THR A 113 -8.52 1.40 -2.68
CA THR A 113 -7.79 0.23 -2.19
C THR A 113 -6.31 0.46 -2.42
N VAL A 114 -5.57 0.57 -1.32
CA VAL A 114 -4.12 0.71 -1.33
C VAL A 114 -3.50 -0.67 -1.32
N THR A 115 -2.54 -0.91 -2.20
CA THR A 115 -1.73 -2.11 -2.28
C THR A 115 -0.26 -1.74 -2.09
N LEU A 116 0.36 -2.29 -1.05
CA LEU A 116 1.81 -2.31 -0.90
C LEU A 116 2.32 -3.65 -1.43
N THR A 117 3.23 -3.62 -2.39
CA THR A 117 4.03 -4.78 -2.79
C THR A 117 5.48 -4.56 -2.38
N VAL A 118 6.03 -5.47 -1.60
CA VAL A 118 7.45 -5.48 -1.22
C VAL A 118 8.19 -6.62 -1.88
N ARG A 119 9.46 -6.40 -2.19
CA ARG A 119 10.31 -7.37 -2.90
C ARG A 119 11.67 -7.51 -2.25
N ASN A 120 12.27 -8.67 -2.42
CA ASN A 120 13.69 -8.93 -2.17
C ASN A 120 14.23 -9.92 -3.21
N ALA A 121 15.51 -10.26 -3.14
CA ALA A 121 16.14 -11.24 -4.03
C ALA A 121 15.45 -12.63 -4.08
N ASN A 122 14.69 -12.99 -3.04
CA ASN A 122 14.05 -14.30 -2.90
C ASN A 122 12.59 -14.31 -3.36
N GLY A 123 11.94 -13.15 -3.52
CA GLY A 123 10.55 -13.09 -3.94
C GLY A 123 9.84 -11.76 -3.67
N ALA A 124 8.52 -11.82 -3.63
CA ALA A 124 7.64 -10.67 -3.41
C ALA A 124 6.44 -11.05 -2.52
N ASN A 125 5.93 -10.08 -1.78
CA ASN A 125 4.73 -10.21 -0.98
C ASN A 125 3.93 -8.91 -1.04
N SER A 126 2.62 -8.98 -0.88
CA SER A 126 1.74 -7.81 -0.98
C SER A 126 0.72 -7.78 0.15
N LYS A 127 0.37 -6.57 0.60
CA LYS A 127 -0.69 -6.29 1.58
C LYS A 127 -1.59 -5.18 1.05
N THR A 128 -2.89 -5.27 1.34
CA THR A 128 -3.88 -4.26 0.94
C THR A 128 -4.60 -3.63 2.13
N ALA A 129 -5.04 -2.38 1.98
CA ALA A 129 -5.91 -1.68 2.93
C ALA A 129 -6.91 -0.78 2.18
N THR A 130 -8.02 -0.42 2.85
CA THR A 130 -9.07 0.41 2.25
C THR A 130 -9.11 1.78 2.91
N ILE A 131 -9.16 2.85 2.10
CA ILE A 131 -9.32 4.23 2.52
C ILE A 131 -10.66 4.77 2.01
N THR A 132 -11.47 5.37 2.88
CA THR A 132 -12.79 5.92 2.54
C THR A 132 -12.78 7.44 2.62
N VAL A 133 -12.84 8.09 1.46
CA VAL A 133 -12.87 9.54 1.36
C VAL A 133 -14.31 9.99 1.13
N THR A 134 -14.78 10.89 2.00
CA THR A 134 -16.13 11.46 1.94
C THR A 134 -16.10 12.85 1.31
N GLU A 135 -17.26 13.34 0.87
CA GLU A 135 -17.37 14.71 0.38
C GLU A 135 -17.14 15.71 1.51
N THR A 136 -16.37 16.77 1.23
CA THR A 136 -16.33 17.93 2.12
C THR A 136 -17.69 18.59 2.13
N ARG A 137 -18.28 18.73 3.32
CA ARG A 137 -19.46 19.56 3.49
C ARG A 137 -18.99 21.00 3.57
N GLU A 138 -19.11 21.72 2.45
CA GLU A 138 -19.05 23.17 2.43
C GLU A 138 -20.20 23.69 3.31
N ASP A 139 -19.92 24.00 4.58
CA ASP A 139 -20.89 24.68 5.43
C ASP A 139 -21.05 26.11 4.92
N SER A 140 -21.97 26.28 3.97
CA SER A 140 -22.42 27.58 3.47
C SER A 140 -23.29 28.26 4.51
N SER A 141 -22.75 28.50 5.71
CA SER A 141 -23.40 29.30 6.75
C SER A 141 -22.77 30.68 6.81
N ALA A 142 -23.01 31.46 5.76
CA ALA A 142 -22.96 32.91 5.80
C ALA A 142 -24.37 33.43 5.50
N ASP A 143 -25.32 33.14 6.40
CA ASP A 143 -26.51 33.95 6.54
C ASP A 143 -26.08 35.28 7.18
N THR A 144 -25.60 36.21 6.35
CA THR A 144 -25.52 37.62 6.74
C THR A 144 -26.93 38.20 6.69
N GLY A 145 -27.79 37.74 7.59
CA GLY A 145 -29.00 38.45 7.96
C GLY A 145 -28.60 39.74 8.67
N THR A 146 -28.36 40.79 7.89
CA THR A 146 -28.37 42.16 8.41
C THR A 146 -29.80 42.42 8.89
N VAL A 147 -30.07 42.11 10.16
CA VAL A 147 -31.20 42.69 10.86
C VAL A 147 -30.82 44.14 11.14
N ASP A 148 -31.27 45.01 10.25
CA ASP A 148 -31.38 46.44 10.52
C ASP A 148 -32.30 46.56 11.74
N ASN A 149 -31.70 46.59 12.93
CA ASN A 149 -32.40 46.86 14.17
C ASN A 149 -32.67 48.36 14.21
N GLU A 150 -33.65 48.79 13.40
CA GLU A 150 -34.17 50.14 13.41
C GLU A 150 -34.70 50.44 14.81
N ILE A 151 -34.14 51.50 15.36
CA ILE A 151 -34.42 52.06 16.67
C ILE A 151 -35.90 52.48 16.68
N ALA A 152 -36.77 51.69 17.30
CA ALA A 152 -38.09 52.15 17.68
C ALA A 152 -37.94 53.07 18.90
N ASN A 153 -37.77 54.37 18.64
CA ASN A 153 -37.91 55.42 19.64
C ASN A 153 -38.98 56.40 19.13
N ASP A 154 -39.95 56.69 20.00
CA ASP A 154 -40.70 57.97 20.05
C ASP A 154 -41.59 58.26 18.81
N GLY A 155 -42.90 58.08 18.86
CA GLY A 155 -43.83 58.95 19.60
C GLY A 155 -44.62 59.80 18.60
N SER A 156 -45.92 59.90 18.84
CA SER A 156 -46.94 60.53 17.98
C SER A 156 -46.65 62.01 17.69
N ASP A 157 -46.83 62.46 16.43
CA ASP A 157 -47.37 63.80 16.15
C ASP A 157 -47.77 63.96 14.66
N ASP A 158 -48.60 64.96 14.42
CA ASP A 158 -49.60 65.04 13.37
C ASP A 158 -49.23 66.04 12.26
N GLY A 159 -49.85 65.91 11.07
CA GLY A 159 -49.98 66.98 10.07
C GLY A 159 -49.24 66.69 8.74
N GLU A 160 -49.94 66.51 7.61
CA GLU A 160 -50.57 67.48 6.69
C GLU A 160 -49.64 68.01 5.58
N GLU A 161 -50.14 67.92 4.33
CA GLU A 161 -49.76 68.71 3.13
C GLU A 161 -48.37 68.48 2.51
N ASP A 162 -48.08 68.60 1.22
CA ASP A 162 -48.79 68.63 -0.07
C ASP A 162 -47.66 68.62 -1.15
N HIS A 163 -48.03 68.31 -2.39
CA HIS A 163 -47.36 68.70 -3.64
C HIS A 163 -45.94 68.18 -4.00
N GLY A 164 -45.90 67.48 -5.14
CA GLY A 164 -45.11 67.96 -6.28
C GLY A 164 -43.82 67.20 -6.68
N GLY A 165 -43.91 66.42 -7.76
CA GLY A 165 -43.08 66.66 -8.95
C GLY A 165 -41.81 65.82 -9.19
N SER A 166 -41.71 65.39 -10.46
CA SER A 166 -40.49 65.12 -11.26
C SER A 166 -39.64 63.89 -10.95
N SER A 167 -39.56 62.88 -11.83
CA SER A 167 -38.96 62.79 -13.19
C SER A 167 -37.47 62.39 -13.18
N HIS A 168 -37.04 61.69 -14.25
CA HIS A 168 -35.74 61.07 -14.58
C HIS A 168 -35.62 59.59 -14.14
N GLY A 169 -35.44 58.57 -14.99
CA GLY A 169 -35.08 58.49 -16.41
C GLY A 169 -33.59 58.18 -16.62
N SER A 170 -33.24 56.91 -16.90
CA SER A 170 -32.08 56.35 -17.68
C SER A 170 -31.81 54.92 -17.18
N SER A 171 -31.87 53.82 -17.94
CA SER A 171 -31.23 53.39 -19.21
C SER A 171 -29.72 53.07 -19.10
N GLY A 172 -29.36 51.86 -19.58
CA GLY A 172 -27.98 51.32 -19.72
C GLY A 172 -27.79 50.07 -18.84
N GLY A 173 -27.58 48.84 -19.33
CA GLY A 173 -27.02 48.36 -20.58
C GLY A 173 -25.54 48.00 -20.40
N GLY A 174 -25.19 46.71 -20.35
CA GLY A 174 -23.78 46.29 -20.29
C GLY A 174 -23.59 44.78 -20.09
N ALA A 175 -23.41 44.05 -21.18
CA ALA A 175 -22.96 42.67 -21.23
C ALA A 175 -21.43 42.61 -21.44
N GLY A 176 -20.80 41.54 -20.99
CA GLY A 176 -19.40 41.19 -21.26
C GLY A 176 -18.80 40.50 -20.04
N GLY A 177 -18.21 39.33 -20.08
CA GLY A 177 -17.72 38.52 -21.19
C GLY A 177 -16.61 37.66 -20.57
N SER A 178 -16.80 36.34 -20.57
CA SER A 178 -15.84 35.36 -20.05
C SER A 178 -14.51 35.38 -20.82
N PRO A 179 -13.39 35.08 -20.14
CA PRO A 179 -12.26 34.42 -20.79
C PRO A 179 -11.99 33.01 -20.23
N GLU A 180 -11.50 32.15 -21.14
CA GLU A 180 -11.18 30.72 -21.05
C GLU A 180 -10.10 30.32 -20.02
N PRO A 181 -10.04 29.03 -19.62
CA PRO A 181 -8.92 28.47 -18.88
C PRO A 181 -7.75 28.07 -19.80
N ALA A 182 -6.53 28.33 -19.34
CA ALA A 182 -5.29 27.96 -20.00
C ALA A 182 -5.00 26.45 -19.92
N LYS A 183 -4.35 25.95 -20.97
CA LYS A 183 -3.92 24.57 -21.19
C LYS A 183 -2.52 24.32 -20.63
#